data_AF-A0A4U5MMT7-F1
#
_entry.id   AF-A0A4U5MMT7-F1
#
_cell.length_a   1.000
_cell.length_b   1.000
_cell.length_c   1.000
_cell.angle_alpha   90.00
_cell.angle_beta   90.00
_cell.angle_gamma   90.00
#
_symmetry.space_group_name_H-M   'P 1'
#
loop_
_entity.id
_entity.type
_entity.pdbx_description
1 polymer ?
#
loop_
_entity_poly.entity_id
_entity_poly.type
_entity_poly.pdbx_seq_one_letter_code
_entity_poly.pdbx_strand_id
1 'polypeptide(L)'
;MAIVTEFGAPDLFITFTCNPKWPEIVSNLKPGQSPCDRPDLVVKVFQLKLKEFMDDILKKQVLGKVKAFVRVIEFQKRGLPHTQYALILDDEHKFRTGADVDSVVCAELPYPATEPRLYSIVKSSMMHGPCGTSYRHMQCMQKHGDRCDKDFPKPVF
;
A
#
# COMPACT_ATOMS: atom_id res chain seq x y z
N MET A 1 -10.69 -17.51 15.53
CA MET A 1 -11.65 -16.56 14.92
C MET A 1 -12.76 -17.38 14.27
N ALA A 2 -14.04 -17.12 14.56
CA ALA A 2 -15.16 -17.94 14.04
C ALA A 2 -15.17 -18.07 12.51
N ILE A 3 -14.84 -16.98 11.79
CA ILE A 3 -14.74 -16.96 10.33
C ILE A 3 -13.69 -17.94 9.77
N VAL A 4 -12.59 -18.17 10.48
CA VAL A 4 -11.54 -19.12 10.06
C VAL A 4 -11.99 -20.55 10.27
N THR A 5 -12.78 -20.78 11.33
CA THR A 5 -13.38 -22.10 11.59
C THR A 5 -14.42 -22.45 10.52
N GLU A 6 -15.17 -21.48 10.02
CA GLU A 6 -16.23 -21.70 9.03
C GLU A 6 -15.70 -21.72 7.58
N PHE A 7 -14.82 -20.79 7.22
CA PHE A 7 -14.38 -20.57 5.83
C PHE A 7 -12.93 -20.99 5.57
N GLY A 8 -12.17 -21.37 6.60
CA GLY A 8 -10.76 -21.74 6.49
C GLY A 8 -9.80 -20.56 6.69
N ALA A 9 -8.50 -20.83 6.53
CA ALA A 9 -7.46 -19.82 6.68
C ALA A 9 -7.50 -18.79 5.53
N PRO A 10 -7.13 -17.52 5.80
CA PRO A 10 -6.96 -16.51 4.75
C PRO A 10 -5.90 -16.90 3.72
N ASP A 11 -6.17 -16.60 2.45
CA ASP A 11 -5.29 -16.83 1.32
C ASP A 11 -4.45 -15.59 0.99
N LEU A 12 -5.01 -14.39 1.21
CA LEU A 12 -4.32 -13.11 0.97
C LEU A 12 -4.36 -12.21 2.19
N PHE A 13 -3.23 -11.57 2.48
CA PHE A 13 -3.13 -10.50 3.46
C PHE A 13 -2.74 -9.19 2.78
N ILE A 14 -3.67 -8.24 2.70
CA ILE A 14 -3.48 -6.99 1.95
C ILE A 14 -3.47 -5.81 2.91
N THR A 15 -2.43 -4.98 2.82
CA THR A 15 -2.36 -3.69 3.50
C THR A 15 -2.67 -2.57 2.51
N PHE A 16 -3.66 -1.74 2.84
CA PHE A 16 -4.02 -0.55 2.08
C PHE A 16 -3.75 0.70 2.92
N THR A 17 -2.78 1.51 2.53
CA THR A 17 -2.31 2.66 3.30
C THR A 17 -2.71 3.96 2.61
N CYS A 18 -3.22 4.92 3.38
CA CYS A 18 -3.50 6.26 2.86
C CYS A 18 -2.21 6.95 2.38
N ASN A 19 -2.23 7.49 1.16
CA ASN A 19 -1.14 8.30 0.65
C ASN A 19 -1.46 9.79 0.81
N PRO A 20 -0.69 10.55 1.61
CA PRO A 20 -0.94 11.98 1.83
C PRO A 20 -0.75 12.82 0.56
N LYS A 21 -0.04 12.29 -0.44
CA LYS A 21 0.25 12.97 -1.72
C LYS A 21 -0.85 12.79 -2.76
N TRP A 22 -1.96 12.15 -2.43
CA TRP A 22 -3.09 12.03 -3.36
C TRP A 22 -3.57 13.43 -3.79
N PRO A 23 -3.79 13.66 -5.11
CA PRO A 23 -4.17 14.98 -5.63
C PRO A 23 -5.42 15.53 -4.96
N GLU A 24 -6.39 14.68 -4.62
CA GLU A 24 -7.63 15.05 -3.94
C GLU A 24 -7.37 15.65 -2.55
N ILE A 25 -6.31 15.23 -1.88
CA ILE A 25 -5.87 15.82 -0.61
C ILE A 25 -5.12 17.12 -0.89
N VAL A 26 -4.03 17.05 -1.66
CA VAL A 26 -3.09 18.18 -1.85
C VAL A 26 -3.78 19.41 -2.45
N SER A 27 -4.66 19.22 -3.44
CA SER A 27 -5.40 20.33 -4.09
C SER A 27 -6.40 21.03 -3.17
N ASN A 28 -6.81 20.40 -2.07
CA ASN A 28 -7.80 20.94 -1.12
C ASN A 28 -7.16 21.42 0.20
N LEU A 29 -5.83 21.45 0.28
CA LEU A 29 -5.10 22.05 1.41
C LEU A 29 -4.90 23.55 1.19
N LYS A 30 -5.10 24.34 2.23
CA LYS A 30 -4.76 25.77 2.21
C LYS A 30 -3.24 25.96 2.31
N PRO A 31 -2.69 27.11 1.87
CA PRO A 31 -1.28 27.42 2.06
C PRO A 31 -0.84 27.23 3.52
N GLY A 32 0.24 26.47 3.73
CA GLY A 32 0.77 26.15 5.06
C GLY A 32 0.08 24.99 5.78
N GLN A 33 -1.01 24.42 5.25
CA GLN A 33 -1.63 23.22 5.83
C GLN A 33 -0.91 21.95 5.38
N SER A 34 -0.79 21.01 6.32
CA SER A 34 -0.44 19.63 6.07
C SER A 34 -1.70 18.74 6.07
N PRO A 35 -1.64 17.52 5.49
CA PRO A 35 -2.73 16.54 5.60
C PRO A 35 -3.15 16.25 7.05
N CYS A 36 -2.22 16.33 8.00
CA CYS A 36 -2.50 16.13 9.43
C CYS A 36 -3.41 17.22 10.01
N ASP A 37 -3.40 18.43 9.42
CA ASP A 37 -4.26 19.55 9.85
C ASP A 37 -5.69 19.42 9.31
N ARG A 38 -5.93 18.51 8.37
CA ARG A 38 -7.23 18.25 7.73
C ARG A 38 -7.61 16.76 7.76
N PRO A 39 -7.75 16.16 8.95
CA PRO A 39 -8.10 14.75 9.09
C PRO A 39 -9.46 14.42 8.46
N ASP A 40 -10.39 15.37 8.42
CA ASP A 40 -11.69 15.24 7.75
C ASP A 40 -11.53 14.99 6.24
N LEU A 41 -10.63 15.72 5.59
CA LEU A 41 -10.31 15.58 4.17
C LEU A 41 -9.62 14.25 3.89
N VAL A 42 -8.60 13.92 4.70
CA VAL A 42 -7.85 12.66 4.58
C VAL A 42 -8.77 11.46 4.69
N VAL A 43 -9.64 11.42 5.71
CA VAL A 43 -10.54 10.29 5.92
C VAL A 43 -11.57 10.16 4.80
N LYS A 44 -12.10 11.28 4.28
CA LYS A 44 -13.02 11.26 3.14
C LYS A 44 -12.36 10.68 1.89
N VAL A 45 -11.18 11.17 1.52
CA VAL A 45 -10.46 10.67 0.34
C VAL A 45 -10.09 9.20 0.54
N PHE A 46 -9.60 8.83 1.73
CA PHE A 46 -9.29 7.44 2.05
C PHE A 46 -10.49 6.52 1.91
N GLN A 47 -11.66 6.90 2.43
CA GLN A 47 -12.88 6.10 2.30
C GLN A 47 -13.32 5.93 0.84
N LEU A 48 -13.19 6.97 0.02
CA LEU A 48 -13.51 6.89 -1.41
C LEU A 48 -12.57 5.92 -2.14
N LYS A 49 -11.26 6.02 -1.91
CA LYS A 49 -10.27 5.09 -2.49
C LYS A 49 -10.45 3.66 -1.97
N LEU A 50 -10.78 3.50 -0.70
CA LEU A 50 -11.06 2.20 -0.11
C LEU A 50 -12.30 1.55 -0.73
N LYS A 51 -13.34 2.34 -1.04
CA LYS A 51 -14.54 1.84 -1.73
C LYS A 51 -14.21 1.36 -3.14
N GLU A 52 -13.43 2.13 -3.90
CA GLU A 52 -12.97 1.74 -5.22
C GLU A 52 -12.13 0.46 -5.18
N PHE A 53 -11.18 0.37 -4.23
CA PHE A 53 -10.39 -0.83 -3.98
C PHE A 53 -11.28 -2.05 -3.68
N MET A 54 -12.29 -1.91 -2.81
CA MET A 54 -13.19 -3.02 -2.50
C MET A 54 -14.09 -3.41 -3.67
N ASP A 55 -14.46 -2.48 -4.55
CA ASP A 55 -15.17 -2.79 -5.77
C ASP A 55 -14.29 -3.61 -6.74
N ASP A 56 -13.00 -3.30 -6.84
CA ASP A 56 -12.05 -4.09 -7.63
C ASP A 56 -11.89 -5.52 -7.07
N ILE A 57 -11.74 -5.66 -5.75
CA ILE A 57 -11.55 -6.96 -5.09
C ILE A 57 -12.82 -7.80 -5.11
N LEU A 58 -13.99 -7.24 -4.76
CA LEU A 58 -15.21 -8.04 -4.55
C LEU A 58 -16.09 -8.14 -5.80
N LYS A 59 -16.21 -7.07 -6.59
CA LYS A 59 -17.10 -7.03 -7.76
C LYS A 59 -16.38 -7.41 -9.05
N LYS A 60 -15.22 -6.80 -9.29
CA LYS A 60 -14.40 -7.12 -10.48
C LYS A 60 -13.57 -8.38 -10.29
N GLN A 61 -13.41 -8.85 -9.04
CA GLN A 61 -12.75 -10.11 -8.70
C GLN A 61 -11.34 -10.19 -9.27
N VAL A 62 -10.59 -9.07 -9.23
CA VAL A 62 -9.26 -8.98 -9.84
C VAL A 62 -8.23 -9.92 -9.22
N LEU A 63 -8.45 -10.38 -7.98
CA LEU A 63 -7.64 -11.41 -7.30
C LEU A 63 -8.41 -12.73 -7.13
N GLY A 64 -9.45 -12.93 -7.93
CA GLY A 64 -10.38 -14.04 -7.81
C GLY A 64 -11.57 -13.76 -6.89
N LYS A 65 -12.49 -14.72 -6.85
CA LYS A 65 -13.73 -14.61 -6.08
C LYS A 65 -13.46 -14.74 -4.58
N VAL A 66 -13.86 -13.75 -3.79
CA VAL A 66 -13.72 -13.76 -2.33
C VAL A 66 -14.96 -14.41 -1.69
N LYS A 67 -14.77 -15.45 -0.86
CA LYS A 67 -15.83 -16.08 -0.06
C LYS A 67 -16.12 -15.31 1.21
N ALA A 68 -15.07 -14.91 1.90
CA ALA A 68 -15.15 -14.21 3.18
C ALA A 68 -13.93 -13.31 3.36
N PHE A 69 -14.06 -12.25 4.15
CA PHE A 69 -12.92 -11.43 4.53
C PHE A 69 -13.10 -10.80 5.90
N VAL A 70 -11.98 -10.54 6.57
CA VAL A 70 -11.92 -9.67 7.74
C VAL A 70 -11.16 -8.42 7.36
N ARG A 71 -11.64 -7.27 7.82
CA ARG A 71 -10.91 -6.01 7.69
C ARG A 71 -10.81 -5.28 9.00
N VAL A 72 -9.68 -4.61 9.20
CA VAL A 72 -9.47 -3.67 10.31
C VAL A 72 -9.03 -2.35 9.71
N ILE A 73 -9.63 -1.24 10.14
CA ILE A 73 -9.16 0.11 9.84
C ILE A 73 -8.45 0.61 11.09
N GLU A 74 -7.19 0.99 10.93
CA GLU A 74 -6.34 1.47 12.01
C GLU A 74 -5.91 2.92 11.77
N PHE A 75 -6.11 3.73 12.79
CA PHE A 75 -5.64 5.12 12.82
C PHE A 75 -4.35 5.17 13.63
N GLN A 76 -3.21 5.28 12.94
CA GLN A 76 -1.93 5.39 13.61
C GLN A 76 -1.79 6.79 14.27
N LYS A 77 -1.00 6.88 15.35
CA LYS A 77 -0.75 8.15 16.08
C LYS A 77 -0.23 9.30 15.21
N ARG A 78 0.29 9.01 14.01
CA ARG A 78 0.79 9.99 13.04
C ARG A 78 -0.24 10.37 11.94
N GLY A 79 -1.51 9.99 12.12
CA GLY A 79 -2.65 10.69 11.53
C GLY A 79 -3.21 10.12 10.23
N LEU A 80 -2.54 9.18 9.57
CA LEU A 80 -3.06 8.59 8.34
C LEU A 80 -3.71 7.22 8.60
N PRO A 81 -4.92 6.99 8.06
CA PRO A 81 -5.56 5.69 8.17
C PRO A 81 -4.85 4.67 7.28
N HIS A 82 -4.83 3.44 7.75
CA HIS A 82 -4.53 2.29 6.91
C HIS A 82 -5.48 1.17 7.27
N THR A 83 -5.56 0.19 6.39
CA THR A 83 -6.40 -0.97 6.60
C THR A 83 -5.65 -2.23 6.27
N GLN A 84 -5.98 -3.27 7.03
CA GLN A 84 -5.52 -4.63 6.78
C GLN A 84 -6.72 -5.48 6.40
N TYR A 85 -6.55 -6.30 5.38
CA TYR A 85 -7.51 -7.27 4.90
C TYR A 85 -6.93 -8.67 5.00
N ALA A 86 -7.69 -9.59 5.56
CA ALA A 86 -7.47 -11.02 5.43
C ALA A 86 -8.59 -11.57 4.53
N LEU A 87 -8.26 -11.94 3.30
CA LEU A 87 -9.22 -12.45 2.32
C LEU A 87 -9.17 -13.99 2.28
N ILE A 88 -10.34 -14.62 2.23
CA ILE A 88 -10.52 -16.06 2.01
C ILE A 88 -11.18 -16.21 0.65
N LEU A 89 -10.48 -16.84 -0.29
CA LEU A 89 -10.91 -17.01 -1.67
C LEU A 89 -11.82 -18.24 -1.84
N ASP A 90 -12.63 -18.20 -2.90
CA ASP A 90 -13.32 -19.39 -3.39
C ASP A 90 -12.29 -20.46 -3.78
N ASP A 91 -12.66 -21.74 -3.63
CA ASP A 91 -11.72 -22.84 -3.75
C ASP A 91 -11.11 -22.92 -5.16
N GLU A 92 -11.92 -22.59 -6.17
CA GLU A 92 -11.54 -22.52 -7.58
C GLU A 92 -10.53 -21.39 -7.89
N HIS A 93 -10.39 -20.41 -6.98
CA HIS A 93 -9.54 -19.24 -7.16
C HIS A 93 -8.35 -19.20 -6.18
N LYS A 94 -8.15 -20.25 -5.37
CA LYS A 94 -7.02 -20.32 -4.45
C LYS A 94 -5.72 -20.52 -5.23
N PHE A 95 -4.68 -19.79 -4.84
CA PHE A 95 -3.32 -19.96 -5.37
C PHE A 95 -2.73 -21.26 -4.80
N ARG A 96 -2.54 -22.28 -5.65
CA ARG A 96 -2.05 -23.61 -5.24
C ARG A 96 -0.64 -23.90 -5.76
N THR A 97 -0.19 -23.16 -6.76
CA THR A 97 1.10 -23.31 -7.41
C THR A 97 1.90 -22.01 -7.37
N GLY A 98 3.22 -22.10 -7.59
CA GLY A 98 4.07 -20.92 -7.73
C GLY A 98 3.61 -20.03 -8.89
N ALA A 99 3.19 -20.62 -10.00
CA ALA A 99 2.68 -19.89 -11.16
C ALA A 99 1.41 -19.08 -10.83
N ASP A 100 0.54 -19.60 -9.97
CA ASP A 100 -0.64 -18.86 -9.52
C ASP A 100 -0.22 -17.61 -8.73
N VAL A 101 0.79 -17.73 -7.87
CA VAL A 101 1.33 -16.60 -7.10
C VAL A 101 2.02 -15.59 -8.02
N ASP A 102 2.87 -16.05 -8.94
CA ASP A 102 3.60 -15.20 -9.90
C ASP A 102 2.65 -14.43 -10.84
N SER A 103 1.44 -14.94 -11.05
CA SER A 103 0.41 -14.25 -11.86
C SER A 103 -0.16 -12.99 -11.19
N VAL A 104 -0.05 -12.88 -9.86
CA VAL A 104 -0.63 -11.77 -9.08
C VAL A 104 0.40 -10.96 -8.28
N VAL A 105 1.58 -11.52 -8.02
CA VAL A 105 2.67 -10.86 -7.29
C VAL A 105 3.89 -10.75 -8.19
N CYS A 106 4.42 -9.54 -8.30
CA CYS A 106 5.66 -9.27 -9.03
C CYS A 106 6.56 -8.35 -8.20
N ALA A 107 7.85 -8.68 -8.15
CA ALA A 107 8.90 -7.86 -7.52
C ALA A 107 9.74 -7.08 -8.54
N GLU A 108 9.37 -7.13 -9.83
CA GLU A 108 10.07 -6.43 -10.91
C GLU A 108 9.56 -5.00 -11.08
N LEU A 109 10.42 -4.14 -11.60
CA LEU A 109 10.02 -2.80 -12.00
C LEU A 109 9.29 -2.87 -13.35
N PRO A 110 8.11 -2.23 -13.47
CA PRO A 110 7.40 -2.14 -14.75
C PRO A 110 8.27 -1.49 -15.82
N TYR A 111 8.09 -1.87 -17.08
CA TYR A 111 8.95 -1.33 -18.13
C TYR A 111 8.54 0.11 -18.50
N PRO A 112 9.43 1.11 -18.45
CA PRO A 112 9.04 2.51 -18.67
C PRO A 112 8.44 2.79 -20.06
N ALA A 113 8.83 2.02 -21.07
CA ALA A 113 8.38 2.21 -22.45
C ALA A 113 6.95 1.69 -22.68
N THR A 114 6.55 0.61 -22.01
CA THR A 114 5.24 -0.04 -22.19
C THR A 114 4.26 0.32 -21.09
N GLU A 115 4.74 0.51 -19.86
CA GLU A 115 3.94 0.75 -18.66
C GLU A 115 4.39 2.00 -17.89
N PRO A 116 4.47 3.18 -18.54
CA PRO A 116 5.04 4.39 -17.94
C PRO A 116 4.30 4.83 -16.67
N ARG A 117 2.97 4.62 -16.63
CA ARG A 117 2.15 4.96 -15.47
C ARG A 117 2.45 4.07 -14.27
N LEU A 118 2.49 2.75 -14.47
CA LEU A 118 2.78 1.80 -13.38
C LEU A 118 4.21 1.98 -12.88
N TYR A 119 5.16 2.16 -13.81
CA TYR A 119 6.54 2.47 -13.47
C TYR A 119 6.66 3.72 -12.57
N SER A 120 5.95 4.80 -12.90
CA SER A 120 5.93 6.03 -12.09
C SER A 120 5.37 5.79 -10.67
N ILE A 121 4.29 5.00 -10.56
CA ILE A 121 3.67 4.67 -9.26
C ILE A 121 4.61 3.82 -8.41
N VAL A 122 5.14 2.73 -8.96
CA VAL A 122 6.06 1.82 -8.25
C VAL A 122 7.33 2.57 -7.86
N LYS A 123 7.92 3.35 -8.76
CA LYS A 123 9.13 4.15 -8.49
C LYS A 123 8.92 5.18 -7.37
N SER A 124 7.76 5.82 -7.30
CA SER A 124 7.49 6.84 -6.28
C SER A 124 7.06 6.29 -4.92
N SER A 125 6.60 5.03 -4.88
CA SER A 125 5.99 4.44 -3.68
C SER A 125 6.81 3.31 -3.06
N MET A 126 7.55 2.55 -3.87
CA MET A 126 8.23 1.32 -3.45
C MET A 126 9.77 1.42 -3.47
N MET A 127 10.33 2.47 -4.10
CA MET A 127 11.78 2.67 -4.12
C MET A 127 12.24 3.45 -2.90
N HIS A 128 13.41 3.09 -2.35
CA HIS A 128 14.07 3.94 -1.38
C HIS A 128 14.42 5.27 -2.05
N GLY A 129 13.98 6.37 -1.44
CA GLY A 129 14.30 7.71 -1.91
C GLY A 129 15.80 8.01 -1.81
N PRO A 130 16.27 9.07 -2.47
CA PRO A 130 17.64 9.53 -2.27
C PRO A 130 17.88 9.84 -0.78
N CYS A 131 18.93 9.26 -0.22
CA CYS A 131 19.36 9.44 1.15
C CYS A 131 20.88 9.70 1.21
N GLY A 132 21.40 10.05 2.38
CA GLY A 132 22.83 10.30 2.60
C GLY A 132 23.11 11.73 3.05
N THR A 133 24.39 12.11 2.98
CA THR A 133 24.90 13.41 3.45
C THR A 133 24.20 14.63 2.84
N SER A 134 23.74 14.54 1.59
CA SER A 134 22.97 15.59 0.91
C SER A 134 21.47 15.60 1.25
N TYR A 135 20.98 14.55 1.91
CA TYR A 135 19.56 14.34 2.21
C TYR A 135 19.32 14.04 3.70
N ARG A 136 20.09 14.69 4.59
CA ARG A 136 20.03 14.50 6.07
C ARG A 136 18.64 14.73 6.68
N HIS A 137 17.76 15.47 6.00
CA HIS A 137 16.40 15.75 6.45
C HIS A 137 15.42 14.58 6.20
N MET A 138 15.83 13.55 5.45
CA MET A 138 14.98 12.40 5.17
C MET A 138 14.80 11.53 6.42
N GLN A 139 13.59 10.99 6.59
CA GLN A 139 13.22 10.19 7.78
C GLN A 139 14.04 8.91 7.95
N CYS A 140 14.69 8.43 6.89
CA CYS A 140 15.53 7.24 6.93
C CYS A 140 16.95 7.51 7.45
N MET A 141 17.36 8.77 7.62
CA MET A 141 18.71 9.13 8.07
C MET A 141 18.83 8.99 9.58
N GLN A 142 20.02 8.57 10.07
CA GLN A 142 20.25 8.49 11.51
C GLN A 142 20.11 9.89 12.12
N LYS A 143 19.42 10.00 13.26
CA LYS A 143 19.19 11.28 13.95
C LYS A 143 20.48 12.09 14.18
N HIS A 144 21.60 11.40 14.41
CA HIS A 144 22.91 12.00 14.60
C HIS A 144 23.96 11.28 13.75
N GLY A 145 23.76 11.23 12.43
CA GLY A 145 24.71 10.60 11.53
C GLY A 145 24.51 10.93 10.06
N ASP A 146 25.52 10.55 9.28
CA ASP A 146 25.59 10.78 7.84
C ASP A 146 25.17 9.54 7.03
N ARG A 147 24.69 8.51 7.74
CA ARG A 147 24.27 7.23 7.18
C ARG A 147 22.75 7.08 7.23
N CYS A 148 22.23 6.23 6.34
CA CYS A 148 20.85 5.78 6.40
C CYS A 148 20.70 4.72 7.50
N ASP A 149 19.69 4.81 8.35
CA ASP A 149 19.33 3.81 9.39
C ASP A 149 18.93 2.45 8.81
N LYS A 150 18.76 2.38 7.49
CA LYS A 150 18.46 1.16 6.74
C LYS A 150 19.66 0.70 5.90
N ASP A 151 20.83 1.33 6.06
CA ASP A 151 22.09 1.06 5.34
C ASP A 151 21.97 1.14 3.80
N PHE A 152 21.27 2.15 3.30
CA PHE A 152 21.29 2.46 1.86
C PHE A 152 22.47 3.38 1.47
N PRO A 153 23.02 3.24 0.25
CA PRO A 153 22.68 2.20 -0.74
C PRO A 153 23.19 0.84 -0.28
N LYS A 154 22.36 -0.20 -0.47
CA LYS A 154 22.78 -1.58 -0.22
C LYS A 154 23.84 -1.96 -1.26
N PRO A 155 24.88 -2.71 -0.88
CA PRO A 155 25.84 -3.24 -1.85
C PRO A 155 25.09 -4.04 -2.91
N VAL A 156 25.45 -3.82 -4.18
CA VAL A 156 24.89 -4.54 -5.32
C VAL A 156 25.73 -5.80 -5.50
N PHE A 157 25.51 -6.78 -4.61
CA PHE A 157 26.20 -8.06 -4.49
C PHE A 157 27.74 -8.00 -4.40
#